data_AF-F9RKR8-F1
#
_entry.id   AF-F9RKR8-F1
#
_cell.length_a   1.000
_cell.length_b   1.000
_cell.length_c   1.000
_cell.angle_alpha   90.00
_cell.angle_beta   90.00
_cell.angle_gamma   90.00
#
_symmetry.space_group_name_H-M   'P 1'
#
loop_
_entity.id
_entity.type
_entity.pdbx_description
1 polymer ?
#
loop_
_entity_poly.entity_id
_entity_poly.type
_entity_poly.pdbx_seq_one_letter_code
_entity_poly.pdbx_strand_id
1 'polypeptide(L)' 'MQTRKPANVELVEFKCDDCQRGVYRVSDNQRNAMWPHKCTYCQKEVLFPFPYPCIEFNGERFVLDKHVKRDMPKPTN' A
#
# COMPACT_ATOMS: atom_id res chain seq x y z
N MET A 1 -23.37 -7.61 13.98
CA MET A 1 -23.12 -9.03 13.65
C MET A 1 -22.32 -9.05 12.35
N GLN A 2 -21.14 -9.66 12.31
CA GLN A 2 -20.27 -9.68 11.11
C GLN A 2 -20.56 -10.93 10.27
N THR A 3 -20.72 -10.78 8.96
CA THR A 3 -20.88 -11.89 8.00
C THR A 3 -19.64 -11.96 7.11
N ARG A 4 -19.13 -13.16 6.85
CA ARG A 4 -17.94 -13.37 6.01
C ARG A 4 -18.33 -14.18 4.78
N LYS A 5 -17.93 -13.73 3.60
CA LYS A 5 -18.07 -14.46 2.34
C LYS A 5 -16.71 -14.51 1.66
N PRO A 6 -16.33 -15.65 1.04
CA PRO A 6 -15.15 -15.68 0.17
C PRO A 6 -15.33 -14.70 -0.98
N ALA A 7 -14.28 -13.97 -1.31
CA ALA A 7 -14.23 -13.02 -2.41
C ALA A 7 -12.93 -13.23 -3.18
N ASN A 8 -13.01 -13.20 -4.51
CA ASN A 8 -11.82 -13.16 -5.35
C ASN A 8 -11.28 -11.73 -5.31
N VAL A 9 -10.09 -11.57 -4.77
CA VAL A 9 -9.42 -10.28 -4.62
C VAL A 9 -8.05 -10.37 -5.26
N GLU A 10 -7.64 -9.31 -5.95
CA GLU A 10 -6.32 -9.24 -6.57
C GLU A 10 -5.41 -8.34 -5.74
N LEU A 11 -4.16 -8.76 -5.56
CA LEU A 11 -3.12 -7.91 -4.97
C LEU A 11 -2.41 -7.16 -6.09
N VAL A 12 -2.60 -5.85 -6.16
CA VAL A 12 -2.00 -5.01 -7.18
C VAL A 12 -0.62 -4.54 -6.70
N GLU A 13 0.41 -4.96 -7.43
CA GLU A 13 1.81 -4.62 -7.19
C GLU A 13 2.47 -4.05 -8.44
N PHE A 14 3.41 -3.14 -8.25
CA PHE A 14 4.21 -2.60 -9.35
C PHE A 14 5.56 -3.30 -9.41
N LYS A 15 5.90 -3.84 -10.57
CA LYS A 15 7.26 -4.33 -10.84
C LYS A 15 8.23 -3.15 -10.84
N CYS A 16 9.47 -3.42 -10.45
CA CYS A 16 10.52 -2.43 -10.50
C CYS A 16 11.00 -2.21 -11.94
N ASP A 17 10.89 -0.98 -12.43
CA ASP A 17 11.23 -0.66 -13.81
C ASP A 17 12.72 -0.86 -14.12
N ASP A 18 13.59 -0.67 -13.13
CA ASP A 18 15.03 -0.73 -13.31
C ASP A 18 15.59 -2.15 -13.30
N CYS A 19 15.19 -2.96 -12.32
CA CYS A 19 15.74 -4.31 -12.18
C CYS A 19 14.85 -5.40 -12.75
N GLN A 20 13.56 -5.13 -12.97
CA GLN A 20 12.55 -6.07 -13.46
C GLN A 20 12.40 -7.37 -12.65
N ARG A 21 13.09 -7.47 -11.50
CA ARG A 21 13.15 -8.66 -10.62
C ARG A 21 12.36 -8.49 -9.33
N GLY A 22 12.30 -7.27 -8.80
CA GLY A 22 11.57 -6.94 -7.59
C GLY A 22 10.27 -6.21 -7.86
N VAL A 23 9.54 -5.93 -6.79
CA VAL A 23 8.33 -5.10 -6.79
C VAL A 23 8.53 -3.92 -5.85
N TYR A 24 7.85 -2.81 -6.13
CA TYR A 24 7.84 -1.64 -5.28
C TYR A 24 6.88 -1.84 -4.10
N ARG A 25 7.38 -1.66 -2.87
CA ARG A 25 6.58 -1.73 -1.65
C ARG A 25 6.75 -0.47 -0.82
N VAL A 26 5.67 0.00 -0.20
CA VAL A 26 5.74 1.13 0.75
C VAL A 26 6.81 0.86 1.79
N SER A 27 7.77 1.79 1.89
CA SER A 27 8.92 1.66 2.79
C SER A 27 8.85 2.59 4.00
N ASP A 28 8.11 3.69 3.90
CA ASP A 28 8.05 4.73 4.92
C ASP A 28 6.66 5.41 4.92
N ASN A 29 6.43 6.27 5.89
CA ASN A 29 5.25 7.10 5.99
C ASN A 29 5.12 8.06 4.79
N GLN A 30 3.87 8.43 4.52
CA GLN A 30 3.53 9.39 3.47
C GLN A 30 4.25 10.73 3.70
N ARG A 31 4.94 11.22 2.65
CA ARG A 31 5.63 12.51 2.59
C ARG A 31 4.95 13.39 1.54
N ASN A 32 4.41 14.55 1.93
CA ASN A 32 3.77 15.51 1.01
C ASN A 32 2.72 14.84 0.08
N ALA A 33 1.79 14.10 0.66
CA ALA A 33 0.77 13.30 -0.05
C ALA A 33 1.29 12.11 -0.89
N MET A 34 2.61 11.93 -1.02
CA MET A 34 3.24 10.83 -1.77
C MET A 34 3.75 9.74 -0.83
N TRP A 35 3.80 8.51 -1.33
CA TRP A 35 4.21 7.32 -0.60
C TRP A 35 5.57 6.83 -1.14
N PRO A 36 6.62 6.82 -0.31
CA PRO A 36 7.90 6.21 -0.66
C PRO A 36 7.76 4.71 -0.81
N HIS A 37 8.20 4.19 -1.96
CA HIS A 37 8.26 2.77 -2.23
C HIS A 37 9.69 2.36 -2.56
N LYS A 38 10.14 1.26 -1.97
CA LYS A 38 11.42 0.64 -2.30
C LYS A 38 11.22 -0.66 -3.05
N CYS A 39 12.04 -0.87 -4.07
CA CYS A 39 12.12 -2.15 -4.75
C CYS A 39 12.64 -3.21 -3.79
N THR A 40 11.95 -4.34 -3.69
CA THR A 40 12.34 -5.48 -2.85
C THR A 40 13.67 -6.13 -3.25
N TYR A 41 14.16 -5.88 -4.48
CA TYR A 41 15.40 -6.46 -5.00
C TYR A 41 16.56 -5.44 -5.03
N CYS A 42 16.44 -4.37 -5.83
CA CYS A 42 17.54 -3.40 -6.02
C CYS A 42 17.50 -2.20 -5.07
N GLN A 43 16.53 -2.13 -4.16
CA GLN A 43 16.37 -1.04 -3.17
C GLN A 43 16.15 0.37 -3.75
N LYS A 44 15.94 0.50 -5.08
CA LYS A 44 15.54 1.78 -5.69
C LYS A 44 14.27 2.31 -5.04
N GLU A 45 14.30 3.60 -4.67
CA GLU A 45 13.16 4.33 -4.13
C GLU A 45 12.42 5.07 -5.25
N VAL A 46 11.09 5.02 -5.22
CA VAL A 46 10.18 5.80 -6.08
C VAL A 46 9.04 6.36 -5.22
N LEU A 47 8.38 7.42 -5.70
CA LEU A 47 7.24 8.02 -5.03
C LEU A 47 5.96 7.72 -5.83
N PHE A 48 4.97 7.11 -5.19
CA PHE A 48 3.64 6.91 -5.78
C PHE A 48 2.58 7.73 -5.01
N PRO A 49 1.48 8.13 -5.67
CA PRO A 49 0.38 8.82 -5.00
C PRO A 49 -0.43 7.89 -4.07
N PHE A 50 -0.34 6.58 -4.26
CA PHE A 50 -1.05 5.58 -3.46
C PHE A 50 -0.07 4.57 -2.82
N PRO A 51 -0.41 4.01 -1.65
CA PRO A 51 0.42 3.04 -0.97
C PRO A 51 0.21 1.63 -1.52
N TYR A 52 1.12 1.17 -2.38
CA TYR A 52 1.15 -0.18 -2.94
C TYR A 52 1.95 -1.18 -2.09
N PRO A 53 1.50 -2.44 -1.95
CA PRO A 53 0.35 -3.02 -2.63
C PRO A 53 -1.00 -2.52 -2.14
N CYS A 54 -1.97 -2.50 -3.05
CA CYS A 54 -3.38 -2.34 -2.73
C CYS A 54 -4.16 -3.59 -3.17
N ILE A 55 -5.38 -3.73 -2.67
CA ILE A 55 -6.30 -4.80 -3.07
C ILE A 55 -7.23 -4.24 -4.14
N GLU A 56 -7.46 -4.98 -5.22
CA GLU A 56 -8.53 -4.71 -6.18
C GLU A 56 -9.64 -5.73 -6.01
N PHE A 57 -10.87 -5.24 -5.85
CA PHE A 57 -12.07 -6.05 -5.69
C PHE A 57 -13.23 -5.36 -6.41
N ASN A 58 -13.88 -6.09 -7.34
CA ASN A 58 -14.97 -5.57 -8.17
C ASN A 58 -14.65 -4.24 -8.90
N GLY A 59 -13.40 -4.08 -9.37
CA GLY A 59 -12.94 -2.87 -10.06
C GLY A 59 -12.64 -1.67 -9.15
N GLU A 60 -12.79 -1.83 -7.83
CA GLU A 60 -12.45 -0.81 -6.84
C GLU A 60 -11.12 -1.15 -6.14
N ARG A 61 -10.33 -0.10 -5.86
CA ARG A 61 -9.04 -0.23 -5.17
C ARG A 61 -9.14 0.14 -3.70
N PHE A 62 -8.69 -0.78 -2.86
CA PHE A 62 -8.67 -0.66 -1.42
C PHE A 62 -7.23 -0.61 -0.92
N VAL A 63 -6.88 0.41 -0.15
CA VAL A 63 -5.60 0.47 0.54
C VAL A 63 -5.63 -0.42 1.77
N LEU A 64 -4.49 -1.03 2.10
CA LEU A 64 -4.37 -1.79 3.34
C LEU A 64 -4.57 -0.87 4.55
N ASP A 65 -5.27 -1.36 5.56
CA ASP A 65 -5.63 -0.60 6.76
C ASP A 65 -4.42 0.04 7.47
N LYS A 66 -3.26 -0.63 7.43
CA LYS A 66 -1.99 -0.12 7.96
C LYS A 66 -1.52 1.20 7.33
N HIS A 67 -2.05 1.57 6.17
CA HIS A 67 -1.73 2.81 5.46
C HIS A 67 -2.75 3.93 5.72
N VAL A 68 -3.86 3.63 6.42
CA VAL A 68 -4.87 4.63 6.77
C VAL A 68 -4.41 5.37 8.02
N LYS A 69 -4.18 6.68 7.89
CA LYS A 69 -3.94 7.55 9.04
C LYS A 69 -5.24 7.62 9.86
N ARG A 70 -5.22 7.08 11.06
CA ARG A 70 -6.31 7.21 12.02
C ARG A 70 -5.91 8.30 13.01
N ASP A 71 -6.73 9.35 13.11
CA ASP A 71 -6.66 10.26 14.24
C ASP A 71 -7.16 9.49 15.47
N MET A 72 -6.24 8.79 16.15
CA MET A 72 -6.58 8.26 17.47
C MET A 72 -6.73 9.46 18.41
N PRO A 73 -7.84 9.58 19.15
CA PRO A 73 -7.93 10.59 20.19
C PRO A 73 -6.76 10.39 21.14
N LYS A 74 -6.00 11.48 21.40
CA LYS A 74 -4.92 11.44 22.38
C LYS A 74 -5.52 10.98 23.72
N PRO A 75 -4.89 10.02 24.42
CA PRO A 75 -5.33 9.69 25.76
C PRO A 75 -5.30 10.97 26.60
N THR A 76 -6.45 11.34 27.14
CA THR A 76 -6.55 12.38 28.16
C THR A 76 -5.92 11.81 29.43
N ASN A 77 -4.80 12.40 29.86
CA ASN A 77 -4.20 12.15 31.17
C ASN A 77 -5.17 12.47 32.30
#